data_AF-A0A662S601-F1
#
_entry.id   AF-A0A662S601-F1
#
_cell.length_a   1.000
_cell.length_b   1.000
_cell.length_c   1.000
_cell.angle_alpha   90.00
_cell.angle_beta   90.00
_cell.angle_gamma   90.00
#
_symmetry.space_group_name_H-M   'P 1'
#
loop_
_entity.id
_entity.type
_entity.pdbx_description
1 polymer ?
#
loop_
_entity_poly.entity_id
_entity_poly.type
_entity_poly.pdbx_seq_one_letter_code
_entity_poly.pdbx_strand_id
1 'polypeptide(L)'
;MKQMIALVGFSRFPIFYDSSGREILGYKCRDEDFNTYVYSLPRGSCAAISSLSNLRYRSRFVVRDIAINPFLRLKELVPRYIYVYPDLEPELVINYSYSLGISLRGPRRPAFIPLLCLRLLEEDEVRALLTTAKARESSIDIEGIISFLNTLGISVESRMMAGGRFLLRLDDPKVSESYEVLVDKEGRVLEVNFCVEMPHQLHVSELVMLARESGEIYVSSPTV
;
A
#
# COMPACT_ATOMS: atom_id res chain seq x y z
N MET A 1 -11.50 18.02 -16.39
CA MET A 1 -12.43 16.88 -16.22
C MET A 1 -12.36 16.38 -14.79
N LYS A 2 -13.50 16.12 -14.14
CA LYS A 2 -13.50 15.43 -12.84
C LYS A 2 -13.34 13.93 -13.11
N GLN A 3 -12.29 13.32 -12.59
CA GLN A 3 -12.13 11.86 -12.65
C GLN A 3 -13.01 11.23 -11.57
N MET A 4 -13.89 10.34 -11.99
CA MET A 4 -14.86 9.63 -11.15
C MET A 4 -14.69 8.14 -11.37
N ILE A 5 -14.78 7.34 -10.31
CA ILE A 5 -14.52 5.89 -10.38
C ILE A 5 -15.67 5.08 -9.80
N ALA A 6 -15.94 3.93 -10.39
CA ALA A 6 -16.89 2.95 -9.88
C ALA A 6 -16.19 1.62 -9.56
N LEU A 7 -16.42 1.11 -8.35
CA LEU A 7 -15.68 -0.05 -7.82
C LEU A 7 -16.56 -1.29 -7.72
N VAL A 8 -16.15 -2.40 -8.35
CA VAL A 8 -16.83 -3.70 -8.23
C VAL A 8 -16.17 -4.56 -7.16
N GLY A 9 -16.99 -5.26 -6.38
CA GLY A 9 -16.53 -6.15 -5.29
C GLY A 9 -16.96 -5.68 -3.90
N PHE A 10 -17.68 -4.56 -3.83
CA PHE A 10 -18.32 -4.08 -2.61
C PHE A 10 -19.85 -4.27 -2.70
N SER A 11 -20.56 -4.24 -1.56
CA SER A 11 -22.02 -4.29 -1.57
C SER A 11 -22.61 -3.04 -2.27
N ARG A 12 -23.93 -2.97 -2.50
CA ARG A 12 -24.58 -1.77 -3.07
C ARG A 12 -24.61 -0.56 -2.12
N PHE A 13 -24.29 -0.78 -0.84
CA PHE A 13 -24.43 0.22 0.23
C PHE A 13 -23.18 0.41 1.12
N PRO A 14 -21.92 0.32 0.64
CA PRO A 14 -20.81 0.73 1.46
C PRO A 14 -20.89 2.25 1.62
N ILE A 15 -21.07 2.68 2.87
CA ILE A 15 -20.82 4.07 3.23
C ILE A 15 -19.32 4.18 3.42
N PHE A 16 -18.61 4.65 2.39
CA PHE A 16 -17.22 5.00 2.56
C PHE A 16 -17.11 6.44 3.09
N TYR A 17 -15.97 6.81 3.65
CA TYR A 17 -15.70 8.18 4.06
C TYR A 17 -14.37 8.64 3.47
N ASP A 18 -14.34 9.89 2.99
CA ASP A 18 -13.10 10.55 2.59
C ASP A 18 -12.21 10.87 3.80
N SER A 19 -11.03 11.47 3.57
CA SER A 19 -10.11 11.78 4.69
C SER A 19 -10.63 12.89 5.63
N SER A 20 -11.62 13.67 5.19
CA SER A 20 -12.30 14.70 5.99
C SER A 20 -13.51 14.15 6.77
N GLY A 21 -13.87 12.88 6.55
CA GLY A 21 -15.02 12.23 7.18
C GLY A 21 -16.34 12.47 6.44
N ARG A 22 -16.31 13.01 5.21
CA ARG A 22 -17.53 13.15 4.39
C ARG A 22 -17.89 11.79 3.78
N GLU A 23 -19.18 11.50 3.79
CA GLU A 23 -19.72 10.27 3.21
C GLU A 23 -19.50 10.23 1.69
N ILE A 24 -18.93 9.13 1.24
CA ILE A 24 -18.86 8.69 -0.15
C ILE A 24 -19.96 7.65 -0.30
N LEU A 25 -21.13 8.09 -0.76
CA LEU A 25 -22.31 7.24 -0.93
C LEU A 25 -22.12 6.36 -2.17
N GLY A 26 -22.02 5.04 -1.95
CA GLY A 26 -21.79 4.06 -3.01
C GLY A 26 -22.90 3.95 -4.07
N TYR A 27 -24.10 4.53 -3.84
CA TYR A 27 -25.27 4.32 -4.71
C TYR A 27 -25.81 5.58 -5.41
N LYS A 28 -25.47 6.78 -4.93
CA LYS A 28 -26.01 8.03 -5.48
C LYS A 28 -25.11 9.20 -5.12
N CYS A 29 -24.61 9.90 -6.13
CA CYS A 29 -23.93 11.17 -5.97
C CYS A 29 -24.78 12.32 -6.53
N ARG A 30 -24.29 13.56 -6.42
CA ARG A 30 -24.96 14.76 -6.96
C ARG A 30 -24.90 14.85 -8.49
N ASP A 31 -24.16 13.98 -9.15
CA ASP A 31 -23.95 13.98 -10.61
C ASP A 31 -24.85 12.91 -11.26
N GLU A 32 -25.88 13.37 -11.99
CA GLU A 32 -26.90 12.50 -12.59
C GLU A 32 -26.35 11.66 -13.76
N ASP A 33 -25.41 12.22 -14.53
CA ASP A 33 -24.75 11.53 -15.64
C ASP A 33 -23.88 10.39 -15.10
N PHE A 34 -23.11 10.65 -14.04
CA PHE A 34 -22.32 9.61 -13.39
C PHE A 34 -23.20 8.54 -12.74
N ASN A 35 -24.32 8.91 -12.11
CA ASN A 35 -25.28 7.93 -11.59
C ASN A 35 -25.80 7.02 -12.72
N THR A 36 -26.21 7.61 -13.84
CA THR A 36 -26.72 6.86 -15.02
C THR A 36 -25.66 5.90 -15.55
N TYR A 37 -24.41 6.36 -15.66
CA TYR A 37 -23.28 5.53 -16.03
C TYR A 37 -23.09 4.35 -15.08
N VAL A 38 -23.08 4.57 -13.75
CA VAL A 38 -22.93 3.49 -12.76
C VAL A 38 -24.04 2.44 -12.89
N TYR A 39 -25.28 2.86 -13.18
CA TYR A 39 -26.40 1.95 -13.43
C TYR A 39 -26.28 1.16 -14.74
N SER A 40 -25.55 1.70 -15.72
CA SER A 40 -25.32 1.04 -17.01
C SER A 40 -24.22 -0.03 -16.97
N LEU A 41 -23.40 -0.06 -15.91
CA LEU A 41 -22.25 -0.96 -15.82
C LEU A 41 -22.66 -2.44 -15.78
N PRO A 42 -22.08 -3.31 -16.62
CA PRO A 42 -22.51 -4.69 -16.78
C PRO A 42 -22.26 -5.57 -15.54
N ARG A 43 -21.36 -5.15 -14.64
CA ARG A 43 -20.89 -5.97 -13.50
C ARG A 43 -21.66 -5.76 -12.19
N GLY A 44 -22.81 -5.09 -12.21
CA GLY A 44 -23.69 -4.96 -11.04
C GLY A 44 -23.06 -4.17 -9.89
N SER A 45 -23.52 -4.39 -8.65
CA SER A 45 -23.22 -3.61 -7.42
C SER A 45 -21.86 -2.90 -7.40
N CYS A 46 -21.86 -1.60 -7.71
CA CYS A 46 -20.68 -0.75 -7.71
C CYS A 46 -20.73 0.26 -6.56
N ALA A 47 -19.58 0.61 -6.00
CA ALA A 47 -19.46 1.82 -5.19
C ALA A 47 -19.04 3.00 -6.09
N ALA A 48 -19.89 4.02 -6.19
CA ALA A 48 -19.64 5.22 -6.97
C ALA A 48 -18.83 6.27 -6.18
N ILE A 49 -17.72 6.74 -6.74
CA ILE A 49 -16.87 7.79 -6.15
C ILE A 49 -16.81 8.97 -7.12
N SER A 50 -17.62 9.99 -6.82
CA SER A 50 -17.85 11.17 -7.68
C SER A 50 -16.81 12.29 -7.53
N SER A 51 -15.96 12.21 -6.51
CA SER A 51 -14.87 13.17 -6.32
C SER A 51 -13.74 12.51 -5.54
N LEU A 52 -12.54 12.56 -6.12
CA LEU A 52 -11.30 12.10 -5.49
C LEU A 52 -10.59 13.23 -4.69
N SER A 53 -11.35 14.18 -4.14
CA SER A 53 -10.80 15.32 -3.39
C SER A 53 -10.33 14.92 -1.98
N ASN A 54 -9.18 15.46 -1.54
CA ASN A 54 -8.60 15.22 -0.21
C ASN A 54 -8.27 13.74 0.08
N LEU A 55 -7.83 12.98 -0.92
CA LEU A 55 -7.46 11.58 -0.70
C LEU A 55 -5.98 11.47 -0.30
N ARG A 56 -5.72 10.63 0.71
CA ARG A 56 -4.35 10.37 1.18
C ARG A 56 -3.80 9.17 0.43
N TYR A 57 -2.81 9.41 -0.42
CA TYR A 57 -2.09 8.34 -1.08
C TYR A 57 -1.38 7.47 -0.05
N ARG A 58 -1.48 6.16 -0.24
CA ARG A 58 -0.83 5.14 0.56
C ARG A 58 -0.41 4.02 -0.37
N SER A 59 0.66 3.34 -0.03
CA SER A 59 1.01 2.10 -0.69
C SER A 59 0.61 0.90 0.15
N ARG A 60 0.25 -0.19 -0.52
CA ARG A 60 -0.08 -1.48 0.08
C ARG A 60 0.40 -2.62 -0.79
N PHE A 61 0.64 -3.75 -0.13
CA PHE A 61 0.79 -5.03 -0.80
C PHE A 61 -0.61 -5.60 -1.05
N VAL A 62 -1.02 -5.67 -2.31
CA VAL A 62 -2.25 -6.31 -2.76
C VAL A 62 -1.97 -7.80 -2.92
N VAL A 63 -2.53 -8.62 -2.04
CA VAL A 63 -2.34 -10.07 -2.05
C VAL A 63 -3.72 -10.70 -2.06
N ARG A 64 -4.13 -11.20 -3.24
CA ARG A 64 -5.50 -11.64 -3.50
C ARG A 64 -6.48 -10.46 -3.30
N ASP A 65 -7.59 -10.68 -2.62
CA ASP A 65 -8.65 -9.70 -2.38
C ASP A 65 -8.41 -8.77 -1.17
N ILE A 66 -7.19 -8.77 -0.62
CA ILE A 66 -6.81 -7.94 0.52
C ILE A 66 -5.56 -7.11 0.24
N ALA A 67 -5.55 -5.91 0.80
CA ALA A 67 -4.40 -5.04 0.86
C ALA A 67 -3.86 -5.05 2.29
N ILE A 68 -2.55 -5.24 2.40
CA ILE A 68 -1.85 -5.31 3.68
C ILE A 68 -0.63 -4.40 3.66
N ASN A 69 -0.20 -4.00 4.84
CA ASN A 69 1.19 -3.67 5.11
C ASN A 69 1.54 -4.51 6.35
N PRO A 70 2.57 -5.37 6.31
CA PRO A 70 2.91 -6.24 7.44
C PRO A 70 3.24 -5.43 8.69
N PHE A 71 3.60 -4.14 8.54
CA PHE A 71 3.87 -3.24 9.64
C PHE A 71 2.66 -2.43 10.12
N LEU A 72 1.51 -2.57 9.47
CA LEU A 72 0.23 -2.04 9.91
C LEU A 72 -0.67 -3.17 10.41
N ARG A 73 -1.36 -2.98 11.54
CA ARG A 73 -2.36 -3.96 12.05
C ARG A 73 -3.69 -3.89 11.29
N LEU A 74 -3.65 -3.55 10.02
CA LEU A 74 -4.82 -3.22 9.21
C LEU A 74 -4.84 -4.10 7.96
N LYS A 75 -6.00 -4.72 7.71
CA LYS A 75 -6.32 -5.38 6.45
C LYS A 75 -7.41 -4.58 5.77
N GLU A 76 -7.17 -4.24 4.51
CA GLU A 76 -8.06 -3.44 3.69
C GLU A 76 -8.67 -4.31 2.60
N LEU A 77 -9.95 -4.09 2.31
CA LEU A 77 -10.64 -4.75 1.21
C LEU A 77 -10.19 -4.16 -0.12
N VAL A 78 -10.00 -4.98 -1.14
CA VAL A 78 -9.56 -4.54 -2.47
C VAL A 78 -10.67 -4.80 -3.49
N PRO A 79 -11.03 -3.83 -4.36
CA PRO A 79 -11.95 -4.07 -5.46
C PRO A 79 -11.39 -5.11 -6.43
N ARG A 80 -12.27 -5.83 -7.12
CA ARG A 80 -11.85 -6.70 -8.23
C ARG A 80 -11.65 -5.92 -9.52
N TYR A 81 -12.50 -4.93 -9.73
CA TYR A 81 -12.53 -4.12 -10.95
C TYR A 81 -12.72 -2.65 -10.62
N ILE A 82 -12.06 -1.80 -11.38
CA ILE A 82 -12.14 -0.35 -11.29
C ILE A 82 -12.59 0.18 -12.65
N TYR A 83 -13.72 0.88 -12.65
CA TYR A 83 -14.21 1.61 -13.82
C TYR A 83 -13.82 3.08 -13.69
N VAL A 84 -13.28 3.67 -14.74
CA VAL A 84 -12.93 5.09 -14.80
C VAL A 84 -13.92 5.77 -15.73
N TYR A 85 -14.76 6.67 -15.20
CA TYR A 85 -15.76 7.34 -16.00
C TYR A 85 -15.14 8.15 -17.15
N PRO A 86 -15.69 8.09 -18.38
CA PRO A 86 -16.92 7.38 -18.79
C PRO A 86 -16.71 5.99 -19.41
N ASP A 87 -15.56 5.34 -19.18
CA ASP A 87 -15.22 4.06 -19.80
C ASP A 87 -16.10 2.90 -19.30
N LEU A 88 -16.60 2.06 -20.21
CA LEU A 88 -17.41 0.88 -19.89
C LEU A 88 -16.57 -0.40 -19.81
N GLU A 89 -15.27 -0.32 -20.12
CA GLU A 89 -14.32 -1.39 -19.88
C GLU A 89 -13.62 -1.17 -18.52
N PRO A 90 -13.70 -2.14 -17.60
CA PRO A 90 -13.03 -2.01 -16.32
C PRO A 90 -11.56 -2.42 -16.41
N GLU A 91 -10.75 -1.74 -15.61
CA GLU A 91 -9.41 -2.22 -15.27
C GLU A 91 -9.52 -3.35 -14.22
N LEU A 92 -8.80 -4.45 -14.48
CA LEU A 92 -8.63 -5.54 -13.52
C LEU A 92 -7.56 -5.15 -12.49
N VAL A 93 -7.88 -5.29 -11.21
CA VAL A 93 -6.88 -5.07 -10.16
C VAL A 93 -5.82 -6.17 -10.19
N ILE A 94 -4.56 -5.74 -10.27
CA ILE A 94 -3.39 -6.61 -10.24
C ILE A 94 -3.24 -7.20 -8.83
N ASN A 95 -3.19 -8.53 -8.76
CA ASN A 95 -2.90 -9.27 -7.55
C ASN A 95 -1.40 -9.50 -7.40
N TYR A 96 -0.96 -9.73 -6.16
CA TYR A 96 0.43 -9.99 -5.82
C TYR A 96 1.33 -8.84 -6.25
N SER A 97 0.95 -7.62 -5.87
CA SER A 97 1.67 -6.40 -6.22
C SER A 97 1.89 -5.49 -5.02
N TYR A 98 2.96 -4.71 -5.07
CA TYR A 98 3.08 -3.49 -4.30
C TYR A 98 2.48 -2.35 -5.13
N SER A 99 1.44 -1.71 -4.60
CA SER A 99 0.67 -0.72 -5.35
C SER A 99 0.51 0.58 -4.57
N LEU A 100 0.63 1.70 -5.27
CA LEU A 100 0.19 3.01 -4.79
C LEU A 100 -1.31 3.15 -5.03
N GLY A 101 -2.02 3.69 -4.06
CA GLY A 101 -3.46 3.82 -4.14
C GLY A 101 -4.02 4.69 -3.03
N ILE A 102 -5.31 4.50 -2.76
CA ILE A 102 -6.06 5.31 -1.81
C ILE A 102 -6.79 4.41 -0.82
N SER A 103 -6.62 4.71 0.46
CA SER A 103 -7.38 4.08 1.54
C SER A 103 -8.67 4.87 1.82
N LEU A 104 -9.81 4.21 1.67
CA LEU A 104 -11.13 4.69 2.09
C LEU A 104 -11.52 4.09 3.42
N ARG A 105 -12.05 4.93 4.32
CA ARG A 105 -12.63 4.43 5.57
C ARG A 105 -13.96 3.76 5.27
N GLY A 106 -14.18 2.58 5.82
CA GLY A 106 -15.46 1.87 5.76
C GLY A 106 -15.98 1.54 7.16
N PRO A 107 -17.27 1.18 7.31
CA PRO A 107 -17.93 1.04 8.61
C PRO A 107 -17.45 -0.19 9.41
N ARG A 108 -16.87 -1.19 8.75
CA ARG A 108 -16.30 -2.40 9.39
C ARG A 108 -14.85 -2.64 9.01
N ARG A 109 -14.52 -2.51 7.73
CA ARG A 109 -13.16 -2.63 7.21
C ARG A 109 -12.91 -1.49 6.22
N PRO A 110 -11.74 -0.84 6.27
CA PRO A 110 -11.35 0.10 5.22
C PRO A 110 -11.16 -0.64 3.89
N ALA A 111 -11.25 0.11 2.80
CA ALA A 111 -10.98 -0.36 1.46
C ALA A 111 -9.75 0.34 0.90
N PHE A 112 -8.89 -0.41 0.22
CA PHE A 112 -7.76 0.14 -0.51
C PHE A 112 -8.05 0.02 -2.00
N ILE A 113 -7.99 1.15 -2.69
CA ILE A 113 -8.17 1.23 -4.14
C ILE A 113 -6.77 1.38 -4.75
N PRO A 114 -6.19 0.32 -5.34
CA PRO A 114 -4.93 0.43 -6.05
C PRO A 114 -5.14 1.26 -7.32
N LEU A 115 -4.22 2.18 -7.58
CA LEU A 115 -4.25 3.06 -8.77
C LEU A 115 -3.05 2.84 -9.66
N LEU A 116 -1.89 2.54 -9.08
CA LEU A 116 -0.66 2.30 -9.80
C LEU A 116 0.04 1.07 -9.22
N CYS A 117 0.31 0.08 -10.06
CA CYS A 117 1.19 -1.02 -9.70
C CYS A 117 2.63 -0.52 -9.74
N LEU A 118 3.31 -0.53 -8.59
CA LEU A 118 4.71 -0.13 -8.50
C LEU A 118 5.64 -1.31 -8.77
N ARG A 119 5.25 -2.52 -8.33
CA ARG A 119 6.03 -3.74 -8.50
C ARG A 119 5.16 -4.99 -8.38
N LEU A 120 5.48 -6.03 -9.14
CA LEU A 120 4.97 -7.38 -8.93
C LEU A 120 5.81 -8.11 -7.87
N LEU A 121 5.14 -8.83 -6.98
CA LEU A 121 5.77 -9.55 -5.88
C LEU A 121 6.10 -10.97 -6.30
N GLU A 122 7.27 -11.44 -5.86
CA GLU A 122 7.66 -12.84 -6.00
C GLU A 122 6.97 -13.72 -4.94
N GLU A 123 6.94 -15.04 -5.17
CA GLU A 123 6.21 -15.96 -4.29
C GLU A 123 6.77 -16.00 -2.87
N ASP A 124 8.10 -15.97 -2.73
CA ASP A 124 8.81 -15.88 -1.46
C ASP A 124 8.47 -14.59 -0.70
N GLU A 125 8.42 -13.46 -1.40
CA GLU A 125 8.04 -12.15 -0.84
C GLU A 125 6.59 -12.17 -0.34
N VAL A 126 5.66 -12.71 -1.14
CA VAL A 126 4.26 -12.89 -0.72
C VAL A 126 4.16 -13.76 0.53
N ARG A 127 4.92 -14.86 0.60
CA ARG A 127 4.93 -15.75 1.77
C ARG A 127 5.48 -15.05 3.02
N ALA A 128 6.56 -14.29 2.88
CA ALA A 128 7.14 -13.51 3.98
C ALA A 128 6.13 -12.46 4.50
N LEU A 129 5.54 -11.66 3.59
CA LEU A 129 4.54 -10.64 3.93
C LEU A 129 3.34 -11.23 4.67
N LEU A 130 2.78 -12.35 4.20
CA LEU A 130 1.64 -12.99 4.83
C LEU A 130 1.98 -13.61 6.18
N THR A 131 3.17 -14.19 6.34
CA THR A 131 3.64 -14.76 7.61
C THR A 131 3.77 -13.66 8.66
N THR A 132 4.45 -12.57 8.32
CA THR A 132 4.63 -11.41 9.21
C THR A 132 3.29 -10.74 9.53
N ALA A 133 2.38 -10.61 8.55
CA ALA A 133 1.05 -10.05 8.79
C ALA A 133 0.14 -10.95 9.64
N LYS A 134 0.32 -12.29 9.61
CA LYS A 134 -0.43 -13.24 10.44
C LYS A 134 0.09 -13.32 11.87
N ALA A 135 1.40 -13.25 12.06
CA ALA A 135 2.03 -13.29 13.39
C ALA A 135 1.62 -12.09 14.29
N ARG A 136 1.01 -11.06 13.71
CA ARG A 136 0.59 -9.85 14.42
C ARG A 136 -0.80 -9.95 15.03
N GLU A 137 -0.83 -10.39 16.29
CA GLU A 137 -1.81 -9.91 17.28
C GLU A 137 -1.19 -8.86 18.24
N SER A 138 0.14 -8.76 18.31
CA SER A 138 0.93 -7.75 19.05
C SER A 138 1.75 -6.83 18.11
N SER A 139 2.42 -5.80 18.64
CA SER A 139 3.25 -4.86 17.85
C SER A 139 4.54 -5.56 17.47
N ILE A 140 4.97 -5.47 16.22
CA ILE A 140 6.34 -5.88 15.87
C ILE A 140 7.30 -4.86 16.47
N ASP A 141 8.28 -5.40 17.18
CA ASP A 141 9.49 -4.73 17.62
C ASP A 141 10.59 -4.88 16.55
N ILE A 142 11.80 -4.44 16.88
CA ILE A 142 12.92 -4.55 15.94
C ILE A 142 13.26 -5.99 15.54
N GLU A 143 13.07 -6.95 16.45
CA GLU A 143 13.34 -8.37 16.18
C GLU A 143 12.39 -8.94 15.14
N GLY A 144 11.10 -8.58 15.20
CA GLY A 144 10.15 -8.96 14.15
C GLY A 144 10.44 -8.32 12.79
N ILE A 145 11.01 -7.11 12.76
CA ILE A 145 11.51 -6.49 11.52
C ILE A 145 12.67 -7.29 10.96
N ILE A 146 13.69 -7.57 11.78
CA ILE A 146 14.89 -8.31 11.38
C ILE A 146 14.51 -9.72 10.90
N SER A 147 13.61 -10.41 11.61
CA SER A 147 13.10 -11.73 11.21
C SER A 147 12.40 -11.71 9.84
N PHE A 148 11.59 -10.68 9.57
CA PHE A 148 11.00 -10.49 8.24
C PHE A 148 12.07 -10.29 7.16
N LEU A 149 13.05 -9.43 7.40
CA LEU A 149 14.14 -9.16 6.45
C LEU A 149 14.99 -10.41 6.17
N ASN A 150 15.34 -11.16 7.21
CA ASN A 150 16.06 -12.43 7.09
C ASN A 150 15.25 -13.46 6.29
N THR A 151 13.92 -13.48 6.42
CA THR A 151 13.05 -14.36 5.62
C THR A 151 13.09 -14.00 4.13
N LEU A 152 13.36 -12.74 3.79
CA LEU A 152 13.60 -12.29 2.42
C LEU A 152 15.03 -12.55 1.93
N GLY A 153 15.89 -13.18 2.75
CA GLY A 153 17.30 -13.41 2.44
C GLY A 153 18.18 -12.17 2.59
N ILE A 154 17.73 -11.16 3.31
CA ILE A 154 18.48 -9.91 3.56
C ILE A 154 19.25 -10.06 4.86
N SER A 155 20.57 -9.84 4.82
CA SER A 155 21.38 -9.78 6.04
C SER A 155 21.25 -8.40 6.68
N VAL A 156 21.15 -8.35 8.00
CA VAL A 156 20.87 -7.12 8.75
C VAL A 156 21.87 -6.93 9.88
N GLU A 157 22.60 -5.82 9.85
CA GLU A 157 23.30 -5.30 11.03
C GLU A 157 22.43 -4.21 11.67
N SER A 158 22.14 -4.34 12.96
CA SER A 158 21.27 -3.40 13.69
C SER A 158 22.03 -2.69 14.80
N ARG A 159 21.85 -1.37 14.88
CA ARG A 159 22.39 -0.53 15.95
C ARG A 159 21.29 0.31 16.56
N MET A 160 21.08 0.18 17.87
CA MET A 160 20.15 1.03 18.61
C MET A 160 20.69 2.47 18.70
N MET A 161 19.82 3.43 18.44
CA MET A 161 20.07 4.86 18.50
C MET A 161 19.25 5.50 19.62
N ALA A 162 19.59 6.75 19.96
CA ALA A 162 18.85 7.50 20.97
C ALA A 162 17.36 7.63 20.60
N GLY A 163 16.48 7.59 21.60
CA GLY A 163 15.03 7.76 21.39
C GLY A 163 14.30 6.54 20.82
N GLY A 164 14.86 5.33 20.93
CA GLY A 164 14.21 4.08 20.50
C GLY A 164 14.17 3.90 18.98
N ARG A 165 15.12 4.53 18.27
CA ARG A 165 15.33 4.39 16.82
C ARG A 165 16.40 3.34 16.57
N PHE A 166 16.37 2.75 15.38
CA PHE A 166 17.33 1.72 14.98
C PHE A 166 17.91 2.08 13.62
N LEU A 167 19.24 2.09 13.54
CA LEU A 167 19.94 2.13 12.27
C LEU A 167 20.13 0.68 11.80
N LEU A 168 19.59 0.37 10.64
CA LEU A 168 19.69 -0.94 10.00
C LEU A 168 20.58 -0.81 8.77
N ARG A 169 21.67 -1.58 8.72
CA ARG A 169 22.43 -1.79 7.49
C ARG A 169 21.93 -3.06 6.84
N LEU A 170 21.41 -2.94 5.62
CA LEU A 170 20.77 -4.00 4.86
C LEU A 170 21.70 -4.42 3.72
N ASP A 171 22.00 -5.71 3.69
CA ASP A 171 22.71 -6.35 2.60
C ASP A 171 21.74 -7.31 1.89
N ASP A 172 21.14 -6.81 0.81
CA ASP A 172 20.12 -7.51 0.02
C ASP A 172 20.76 -8.01 -1.28
N PRO A 173 20.83 -9.34 -1.52
CA PRO A 173 21.47 -9.89 -2.72
C PRO A 173 20.79 -9.47 -4.04
N LYS A 174 19.59 -8.89 -3.98
CA LYS A 174 18.85 -8.37 -5.14
C LYS A 174 19.12 -6.89 -5.42
N VAL A 175 19.98 -6.24 -4.64
CA VAL A 175 20.29 -4.81 -4.75
C VAL A 175 21.80 -4.62 -4.94
N SER A 176 22.19 -3.66 -5.77
CA SER A 176 23.58 -3.44 -6.20
C SER A 176 24.56 -3.14 -5.06
N GLU A 177 24.07 -2.50 -3.99
CA GLU A 177 24.87 -2.01 -2.87
C GLU A 177 24.13 -2.23 -1.55
N SER A 178 24.88 -2.50 -0.47
CA SER A 178 24.30 -2.47 0.87
C SER A 178 23.93 -1.03 1.24
N TYR A 179 22.82 -0.84 1.95
CA TYR A 179 22.28 0.49 2.26
C TYR A 179 21.84 0.59 3.72
N GLU A 180 21.73 1.83 4.19
CA GLU A 180 21.37 2.12 5.58
C GLU A 180 19.98 2.74 5.66
N VAL A 181 19.20 2.26 6.63
CA VAL A 181 17.83 2.68 6.88
C VAL A 181 17.69 2.99 8.35
N LEU A 182 17.33 4.23 8.67
CA LEU A 182 16.95 4.63 10.01
C LEU A 182 15.45 4.38 10.17
N VAL A 183 15.07 3.56 11.14
CA VAL A 183 13.67 3.25 11.45
C VAL A 183 13.30 3.57 12.89
N ASP A 184 12.01 3.78 13.14
CA ASP A 184 11.48 3.80 14.49
C ASP A 184 11.06 2.40 14.99
N LYS A 185 10.57 2.32 16.22
CA LYS A 185 10.12 1.07 16.86
C LYS A 185 8.96 0.37 16.16
N GLU A 186 8.22 1.06 15.28
CA GLU A 186 7.14 0.47 14.48
C GLU A 186 7.60 0.06 13.07
N GLY A 187 8.86 0.30 12.72
CA GLY A 187 9.43 0.02 11.41
C GLY A 187 9.08 1.07 10.36
N ARG A 188 8.67 2.27 10.77
CA ARG A 188 8.55 3.41 9.85
C ARG A 188 9.94 3.92 9.50
N VAL A 189 10.16 4.15 8.22
CA VAL A 189 11.40 4.72 7.70
C VAL A 189 11.43 6.20 8.04
N LEU A 190 12.50 6.61 8.71
CA LEU A 190 12.79 7.99 9.06
C LEU A 190 13.73 8.61 8.03
N GLU A 191 14.82 7.90 7.73
CA GLU A 191 15.86 8.34 6.79
C GLU A 191 16.49 7.13 6.10
N VAL A 192 17.05 7.38 4.91
CA VAL A 192 17.82 6.43 4.11
C VAL A 192 19.00 7.15 3.47
N ASN A 193 20.07 6.42 3.15
CA ASN A 193 21.26 6.96 2.52
C ASN A 193 21.22 6.93 0.97
N PHE A 194 20.04 6.88 0.38
CA PHE A 194 19.81 6.98 -1.07
C PHE A 194 18.49 7.70 -1.37
N CYS A 195 18.29 8.14 -2.60
CA CYS A 195 17.09 8.90 -2.98
C CYS A 195 15.87 8.00 -3.17
N VAL A 196 14.79 8.29 -2.44
CA VAL A 196 13.47 7.69 -2.65
C VAL A 196 12.40 8.75 -2.42
N GLU A 197 11.52 8.97 -3.40
CA GLU A 197 10.44 9.96 -3.31
C GLU A 197 9.09 9.27 -3.37
N MET A 198 8.32 9.39 -2.28
CA MET A 198 6.98 8.82 -2.17
C MET A 198 6.04 9.83 -1.50
N PRO A 199 4.74 9.85 -1.86
CA PRO A 199 3.79 10.83 -1.32
C PRO A 199 3.40 10.57 0.15
N HIS A 200 4.04 9.60 0.81
CA HIS A 200 3.79 9.21 2.19
C HIS A 200 5.03 8.56 2.81
N GLN A 201 5.06 8.53 4.14
CA GLN A 201 6.10 7.82 4.89
C GLN A 201 6.00 6.31 4.68
N LEU A 202 7.13 5.70 4.32
CA LEU A 202 7.26 4.27 4.06
C LEU A 202 7.50 3.48 5.36
N HIS A 203 7.12 2.21 5.34
CA HIS A 203 7.67 1.21 6.26
C HIS A 203 8.81 0.45 5.59
N VAL A 204 9.65 -0.20 6.39
CA VAL A 204 10.83 -0.91 5.89
C VAL A 204 10.50 -1.98 4.84
N SER A 205 9.35 -2.67 4.92
CA SER A 205 8.93 -3.61 3.86
C SER A 205 8.67 -2.92 2.54
N GLU A 206 8.07 -1.73 2.57
CA GLU A 206 7.75 -0.96 1.37
C GLU A 206 9.04 -0.45 0.71
N LEU A 207 9.98 0.05 1.52
CA LEU A 207 11.28 0.50 1.05
C LEU A 207 12.08 -0.63 0.42
N VAL A 208 12.15 -1.81 1.07
CA VAL A 208 12.84 -2.99 0.53
C VAL A 208 12.27 -3.40 -0.82
N MET A 209 10.94 -3.42 -0.96
CA MET A 209 10.34 -3.80 -2.24
C MET A 209 10.63 -2.78 -3.34
N LEU A 210 10.73 -1.49 -3.02
CA LEU A 210 11.14 -0.44 -3.96
C LEU A 210 12.63 -0.54 -4.34
N ALA A 211 13.51 -0.80 -3.37
CA ALA A 211 14.94 -0.98 -3.63
C ALA A 211 15.19 -2.17 -4.57
N ARG A 212 14.48 -3.29 -4.35
CA ARG A 212 14.50 -4.46 -5.23
C ARG A 212 13.94 -4.20 -6.63
N GLU A 213 12.90 -3.38 -6.76
CA GLU A 213 12.38 -2.99 -8.09
C GLU A 213 13.44 -2.25 -8.89
N SER A 214 14.15 -1.33 -8.22
CA SER A 214 15.21 -0.55 -8.84
C SER A 214 16.38 -1.44 -9.23
N GLY A 215 16.76 -2.38 -8.35
CA GLY A 215 17.94 -3.24 -8.47
C GLY A 215 19.25 -2.48 -8.29
N GLU A 216 19.36 -1.31 -8.91
CA GLU A 216 20.47 -0.37 -8.75
C GLU A 216 20.04 0.80 -7.86
N ILE A 217 20.78 1.00 -6.77
CA ILE A 217 20.67 2.18 -5.91
C ILE A 217 22.02 2.86 -5.80
N TYR A 218 22.00 4.18 -5.64
CA TYR A 218 23.20 4.99 -5.46
C TYR A 218 23.26 5.47 -4.02
N VAL A 219 24.14 4.86 -3.23
CA VAL A 219 24.30 5.20 -1.82
C VAL A 219 25.17 6.45 -1.70
N SER A 220 24.59 7.53 -1.17
CA SER A 220 25.37 8.71 -0.80
C SER A 220 26.14 8.40 0.48
N SER A 221 27.46 8.30 0.36
CA SER A 221 28.33 8.35 1.54
C SER A 221 28.30 9.78 2.09
N PRO A 222 28.09 10.00 3.40
CA PRO A 222 28.33 11.31 3.96
C PRO A 222 29.81 11.65 3.75
N THR A 223 30.09 12.70 2.98
CA THR A 223 31.41 13.33 2.97
C THR A 223 31.73 13.76 4.39
N VAL A 224 32.67 13.06 5.01
CA VAL A 224 33.29 13.45 6.29
C VAL A 224 34.09 14.73 6.12
#